data_AF-A0A972JN03-F1
#
_entry.id   AF-A0A972JN03-F1
#
_cell.length_a   1.000
_cell.length_b   1.000
_cell.length_c   1.000
_cell.angle_alpha   90.00
_cell.angle_beta   90.00
_cell.angle_gamma   90.00
#
_symmetry.space_group_name_H-M   'P 1'
#
loop_
_entity.id
_entity.type
_entity.pdbx_description
1 polymer ?
#
loop_
_entity_poly.entity_id
_entity_poly.type
_entity_poly.pdbx_seq_one_letter_code
_entity_poly.pdbx_strand_id
1 'polypeptide(L)' 'MAEAKLSSAIQPRAGEGVTQVTLRLPEVLRDKLKLTAGSVGQSMNTFVVLALEEKVQMKSPSEKAEKNAK' A
#
# COMPACT_ATOMS: atom_id res chain seq x y z
N MET A 1 -8.75 -18.37 9.54
CA MET A 1 -7.75 -18.48 8.46
C MET A 1 -7.84 -17.24 7.58
N ALA A 2 -7.15 -16.15 7.94
CA ALA A 2 -7.31 -14.83 7.29
C ALA A 2 -5.97 -14.16 6.94
N GLU A 3 -4.90 -14.93 6.70
CA GLU A 3 -3.55 -14.39 6.46
C GLU A 3 -3.09 -14.46 4.99
N ALA A 4 -3.88 -15.04 4.08
CA ALA A 4 -3.41 -15.39 2.74
C ALA A 4 -3.61 -14.31 1.64
N LYS A 5 -4.13 -13.11 1.95
CA LYS A 5 -4.46 -12.10 0.91
C LYS A 5 -3.45 -10.96 0.72
N LEU A 6 -2.49 -10.78 1.63
CA LEU A 6 -1.58 -9.62 1.60
C LEU A 6 -0.28 -9.86 0.83
N SER A 7 0.17 -11.12 0.73
CA SER A 7 1.39 -11.49 0.00
C SER A 7 1.26 -11.39 -1.52
N SER A 8 0.05 -11.29 -2.07
CA SER A 8 -0.17 -11.19 -3.52
C SER A 8 -0.03 -9.77 -4.08
N ALA A 9 0.01 -8.73 -3.23
CA ALA A 9 0.05 -7.33 -3.69
C ALA A 9 1.45 -6.84 -4.09
N ILE A 10 2.50 -7.57 -3.69
CA ILE A 10 3.89 -7.19 -3.96
C ILE A 10 4.49 -8.28 -4.86
N GLN A 11 4.03 -8.32 -6.11
CA GLN A 11 4.62 -9.23 -7.10
C GLN A 11 6.03 -8.77 -7.48
N PRO A 12 7.01 -9.69 -7.60
CA PRO A 12 8.42 -9.33 -7.75
C PRO A 12 8.82 -8.84 -9.15
N ARG A 13 7.93 -8.90 -10.15
CA ARG A 13 8.19 -8.43 -11.52
C ARG A 13 6.87 -7.96 -12.11
N ALA A 14 6.88 -6.80 -12.77
CA ALA A 14 5.77 -6.17 -13.48
C ALA A 14 4.69 -7.18 -13.92
N GLY A 15 3.72 -7.38 -13.04
CA GLY A 15 2.61 -8.30 -13.23
C GLY A 15 1.38 -7.52 -13.68
N GLU A 16 0.53 -8.19 -14.45
CA GLU A 16 -0.79 -7.70 -14.84
C GLU A 16 -1.54 -7.15 -13.61
N GLY A 17 -2.03 -5.91 -13.70
CA GLY A 17 -2.78 -5.25 -12.62
C GLY A 17 -1.97 -4.33 -11.68
N VAL A 18 -0.68 -4.08 -11.93
CA VAL A 18 0.11 -3.08 -11.17
C VAL A 18 0.33 -1.82 -12.00
N THR A 19 -0.08 -0.67 -11.49
CA THR A 19 0.22 0.65 -12.11
C THR A 19 1.45 1.27 -11.45
N GLN A 20 2.42 1.69 -12.27
CA GLN A 20 3.58 2.42 -11.78
C GLN A 20 3.28 3.92 -11.69
N VAL A 21 3.59 4.52 -10.54
CA VAL A 21 3.41 5.96 -10.29
C VAL A 21 4.72 6.55 -9.79
N THR A 22 5.14 7.66 -10.41
CA THR A 22 6.30 8.42 -9.94
C THR A 22 5.85 9.52 -8.98
N LEU A 23 6.40 9.54 -7.77
CA LEU A 23 6.11 10.54 -6.74
C LEU A 23 7.32 11.45 -6.52
N ARG A 24 7.08 12.75 -6.40
CA ARG A 24 8.10 13.72 -5.95
C ARG A 24 7.95 13.93 -4.46
N LEU A 25 9.02 13.71 -3.71
CA LEU A 25 9.07 13.85 -2.26
C LEU A 25 10.23 14.76 -1.87
N PRO A 26 10.12 15.53 -0.76
CA PRO A 26 11.27 16.14 -0.14
C PRO A 26 12.33 15.08 0.20
N GLU A 27 13.61 15.38 0.00
CA GLU A 27 14.70 14.42 0.21
C GLU A 27 14.71 13.86 1.63
N VAL A 28 14.54 14.73 2.63
CA VAL A 28 14.46 14.35 4.05
C VAL A 28 13.34 13.33 4.31
N LEU A 29 12.20 13.48 3.62
CA LEU A 29 11.09 12.54 3.76
C LEU A 29 11.41 11.19 3.12
N ARG A 30 12.03 11.19 1.93
CA ARG A 30 12.48 9.97 1.26
C ARG A 30 13.45 9.18 2.13
N ASP A 31 14.44 9.85 2.73
CA ASP A 31 15.44 9.18 3.58
C ASP A 31 14.82 8.62 4.85
N LYS A 32 13.89 9.36 5.46
CA LYS A 32 13.11 8.87 6.60
C LYS A 32 12.31 7.61 6.24
N LEU A 33 11.60 7.61 5.10
CA LEU A 33 10.85 6.44 4.63
C LEU A 33 11.76 5.22 4.40
N LYS A 34 12.95 5.43 3.82
CA LYS A 34 13.93 4.38 3.59
C LYS A 34 14.43 3.77 4.90
N LEU A 35 14.78 4.61 5.88
CA LEU A 35 15.25 4.16 7.19
C LEU A 35 14.16 3.40 7.95
N THR A 36 12.94 3.94 7.99
CA THR A 36 11.80 3.29 8.65
C THR A 36 11.48 1.94 8.00
N ALA A 37 11.41 1.87 6.67
CA ALA A 37 11.18 0.61 5.95
C ALA A 37 12.26 -0.44 6.27
N GLY A 38 13.54 -0.03 6.27
CA GLY A 38 14.66 -0.91 6.65
C GLY A 38 14.56 -1.41 8.09
N SER A 39 14.14 -0.55 9.03
CA SER A 39 13.99 -0.93 10.45
C SER A 39 12.93 -2.01 10.70
N VAL A 40 11.91 -2.09 9.83
CA VAL A 40 10.84 -3.09 9.91
C VAL A 40 11.02 -4.26 8.94
N GLY A 41 12.19 -4.37 8.30
CA GLY A 41 12.50 -5.47 7.36
C GLY A 41 11.68 -5.43 6.07
N GLN A 42 11.19 -4.27 5.66
CA GLN A 42 10.38 -4.09 4.46
C GLN A 42 11.12 -3.31 3.37
N SER A 43 10.74 -3.55 2.11
CA SER A 43 11.14 -2.65 1.03
C SER A 43 10.46 -1.29 1.18
N MET A 44 11.11 -0.23 0.71
CA MET A 44 10.52 1.11 0.71
C MET A 44 9.19 1.16 -0.05
N ASN A 45 9.05 0.40 -1.14
CA ASN A 45 7.80 0.31 -1.90
C ASN A 45 6.68 -0.32 -1.06
N THR A 46 6.95 -1.46 -0.42
CA THR A 46 6.01 -2.13 0.49
C THR A 46 5.53 -1.19 1.58
N PHE A 47 6.46 -0.51 2.24
CA PHE A 47 6.16 0.41 3.33
C PHE A 47 5.24 1.56 2.87
N VAL A 48 5.54 2.15 1.71
CA VAL A 48 4.73 3.24 1.15
C VAL A 48 3.33 2.76 0.76
N VAL A 49 3.21 1.59 0.12
CA VAL A 49 1.90 1.04 -0.28
C VAL A 49 1.01 0.80 0.94
N LEU A 50 1.54 0.17 2.00
CA LEU A 50 0.78 -0.09 3.23
C LEU A 50 0.35 1.21 3.92
N ALA A 51 1.23 2.20 4.00
CA ALA A 51 0.90 3.50 4.59
C ALA A 51 -0.18 4.25 3.80
N LEU A 52 -0.16 4.15 2.46
CA LEU A 52 -1.19 4.73 1.61
C LEU A 52 -2.53 4.02 1.78
N GLU A 53 -2.53 2.67 1.81
CA GLU A 53 -3.74 1.86 2.02
C GLU A 53 -4.43 2.21 3.33
N GLU A 54 -3.67 2.27 4.44
CA GLU A 54 -4.19 2.65 5.76
C GLU A 54 -4.89 4.02 5.70
N LYS A 55 -4.27 5.01 5.04
CA LYS A 55 -4.83 6.36 4.93
C LYS A 55 -6.04 6.45 3.99
N VAL A 56 -6.10 5.62 2.95
CA VAL A 56 -7.27 5.54 2.06
C VAL A 56 -8.45 4.92 2.81
N GLN A 57 -8.24 3.80 3.51
CA GLN A 57 -9.29 3.12 4.28
C GLN A 57 -9.85 4.00 5.41
N MET A 58 -9.00 4.79 6.08
CA MET A 58 -9.44 5.75 7.10
C MET A 58 -10.28 6.91 6.54
N LYS A 59 -10.16 7.22 5.24
CA LYS A 59 -10.88 8.32 4.57
C LYS A 59 -12.14 7.88 3.83
N SER A 60 -12.32 6.58 3.61
CA SER A 60 -13.53 6.02 2.99
C SER A 60 -14.50 5.51 4.07
N PRO A 61 -15.51 6.30 4.50
CA PRO A 61 -16.65 5.72 5.17
C PRO A 61 -17.42 4.87 4.14
N SER A 62 -17.39 3.55 4.34
CA SER A 62 -18.41 2.59 3.87
C SER A 62 -18.90 2.71 2.42
N GLU A 63 -18.31 1.92 1.52
CA GLU A 63 -18.92 1.55 0.23
C GLU A 63 -19.41 0.09 0.22
N LYS A 64 -20.05 -0.32 1.33
CA LYS A 64 -20.74 -1.62 1.45
C LYS A 64 -22.16 -1.43 1.99
N ALA A 65 -23.01 -0.74 1.24
CA ALA A 65 -24.45 -0.72 1.46
C ALA A 65 -25.30 -0.98 0.20
N GLU A 66 -24.73 -1.16 -1.00
CA GLU A 66 -25.50 -1.27 -2.25
C GLU A 66 -25.31 -2.60 -3.02
N LYS A 67 -25.38 -3.74 -2.33
CA LYS A 67 -25.58 -5.04 -3.02
C LYS A 67 -26.59 -5.99 -2.37
N ASN A 68 -27.50 -5.50 -1.52
CA ASN A 68 -28.54 -6.36 -0.95
C ASN A 68 -29.92 -5.67 -0.85
N ALA A 69 -30.29 -4.90 -1.87
CA ALA A 69 -31.65 -4.39 -2.02
C ALA A 69 -32.03 -4.14 -3.47
N LYS A 70 -32.04 -5.20 -4.30
CA LYS A 70 -33.12 -5.47 -5.26
C LYS A 70 -32.90 -6.80 -5.98
#